data_AF-A0A142XDZ7-F1
#
_entry.id   AF-A0A142XDZ7-F1
#
_cell.length_a   1.000
_cell.length_b   1.000
_cell.length_c   1.000
_cell.angle_alpha   90.00
_cell.angle_beta   90.00
_cell.angle_gamma   90.00
#
_symmetry.space_group_name_H-M   'P 1'
#
loop_
_entity.id
_entity.type
_entity.pdbx_description
1 polymer ?
#
loop_
_entity_poly.entity_id
_entity_poly.type
_entity_poly.pdbx_seq_one_letter_code
_entity_poly.pdbx_strand_id
1 'polypeptide(L)'
;MSNDEHVIDTRDREIVELVAAGRTVTEVAAAVGVSSQTVYRRLRAPAVKALLLEARAAQWQPAADELRGGVPHAVKRLLHLVDNAANEAVQVRAAVALVELATKVHELTDVQPRLAALEARLEEYGAQQEVHL
;
A
#
# COMPACT_ATOMS: atom_id res chain seq x y z
N MET A 1 -10.39 -21.63 -22.13
CA MET A 1 -9.56 -21.81 -20.91
C MET A 1 -10.34 -21.20 -19.78
N SER A 2 -11.05 -22.04 -19.01
CA SER A 2 -12.05 -21.60 -18.04
C SER A 2 -11.41 -20.75 -16.96
N ASN A 3 -11.77 -19.47 -16.94
CA ASN A 3 -11.54 -18.57 -15.81
C ASN A 3 -12.53 -19.02 -14.73
N ASP A 4 -12.15 -20.06 -13.98
CA ASP A 4 -12.97 -20.58 -12.90
C ASP A 4 -13.05 -19.47 -11.85
N GLU A 5 -14.26 -18.96 -11.64
CA GLU A 5 -14.58 -17.92 -10.68
C GLU A 5 -14.45 -18.55 -9.28
N HIS A 6 -13.21 -18.69 -8.82
CA HIS A 6 -12.89 -19.25 -7.51
C HIS A 6 -13.44 -18.30 -6.44
N VAL A 7 -14.61 -18.62 -5.94
CA VAL A 7 -15.26 -17.91 -4.83
C VAL A 7 -14.42 -18.12 -3.57
N ILE A 8 -13.97 -17.02 -2.96
CA ILE A 8 -13.13 -17.04 -1.76
C ILE A 8 -13.88 -17.68 -0.59
N ASP A 9 -13.34 -18.77 -0.04
CA ASP A 9 -13.87 -19.46 1.13
C ASP A 9 -13.10 -19.10 2.42
N THR A 10 -13.53 -19.64 3.57
CA THR A 10 -12.87 -19.41 4.86
C THR A 10 -11.41 -19.88 4.87
N ARG A 11 -11.09 -20.99 4.19
CA ARG A 11 -9.71 -21.51 4.15
C ARG A 11 -8.81 -20.62 3.32
N ASP A 12 -9.32 -20.01 2.26
CA ASP A 12 -8.54 -19.03 1.49
C ASP A 12 -8.15 -17.83 2.35
N ARG A 13 -9.07 -17.34 3.20
CA ARG A 13 -8.77 -16.25 4.14
C ARG A 13 -7.69 -16.65 5.16
N GLU A 14 -7.83 -17.81 5.79
CA GLU A 14 -6.83 -18.32 6.74
C GLU A 14 -5.45 -18.52 6.09
N ILE A 15 -5.41 -19.09 4.88
CA ILE A 15 -4.18 -19.24 4.10
C ILE A 15 -3.56 -17.87 3.82
N VAL A 16 -4.36 -16.90 3.37
CA VAL A 16 -3.88 -15.55 3.06
C VAL A 16 -3.32 -14.85 4.29
N GLU A 17 -4.03 -14.87 5.41
CA GLU A 17 -3.58 -14.24 6.66
C GLU A 17 -2.22 -14.77 7.11
N LEU A 18 -2.07 -16.10 7.14
CA LEU A 18 -0.84 -16.74 7.57
C LEU A 18 0.33 -16.50 6.60
N VAL A 19 0.07 -16.51 5.30
CA VAL A 19 1.09 -16.22 4.27
C VAL A 19 1.47 -14.74 4.27
N ALA A 20 0.50 -13.83 4.45
CA ALA A 20 0.78 -12.40 4.60
C ALA A 20 1.68 -12.19 5.83
N ALA A 21 1.42 -12.87 6.94
CA ALA A 21 2.26 -12.84 8.15
C ALA A 21 3.66 -13.47 8.00
N GLY A 22 4.06 -13.87 6.79
CA GLY A 22 5.41 -14.36 6.48
C GLY A 22 5.63 -15.85 6.75
N ARG A 23 4.58 -16.62 7.06
CA ARG A 23 4.71 -18.07 7.26
C ARG A 23 5.00 -18.78 5.93
N THR A 24 5.79 -19.84 6.02
CA THR A 24 6.07 -20.73 4.90
C THR A 24 4.82 -21.54 4.53
N VAL A 25 4.74 -21.99 3.28
CA VAL A 25 3.61 -22.80 2.80
C VAL A 25 3.42 -24.08 3.63
N THR A 26 4.50 -24.67 4.14
CA THR A 26 4.45 -25.86 5.00
C THR A 26 3.84 -25.56 6.37
N GLU A 27 4.19 -24.44 6.99
CA GLU A 27 3.59 -24.00 8.27
C GLU A 27 2.12 -23.65 8.11
N VAL A 28 1.76 -23.00 7.01
CA VAL A 28 0.37 -22.67 6.67
C VAL A 28 -0.45 -23.94 6.46
N ALA A 29 0.09 -24.90 5.70
CA ALA A 29 -0.55 -26.18 5.45
C ALA A 29 -0.84 -26.94 6.75
N ALA A 30 0.13 -26.98 7.66
CA ALA A 30 -0.04 -27.58 8.97
C ALA A 30 -1.08 -26.85 9.84
N ALA A 31 -1.08 -25.51 9.84
CA ALA A 31 -2.02 -24.71 10.61
C ALA A 31 -3.48 -24.81 10.11
N VAL A 32 -3.68 -24.86 8.79
CA VAL A 32 -5.01 -24.92 8.15
C VAL A 32 -5.51 -26.37 8.02
N GLY A 33 -4.66 -27.37 8.24
CA GLY A 33 -5.01 -28.79 8.14
C GLY A 33 -5.20 -29.27 6.70
N VAL A 34 -4.36 -28.78 5.77
CA VAL A 34 -4.38 -29.15 4.34
C VAL A 34 -2.98 -29.54 3.86
N SER A 35 -2.87 -30.10 2.65
CA SER A 35 -1.55 -30.35 2.05
C SER A 35 -0.92 -29.06 1.50
N SER A 36 0.42 -28.98 1.50
CA SER A 36 1.14 -27.86 0.87
C SER A 36 0.75 -27.66 -0.60
N GLN A 37 0.46 -28.74 -1.32
CA GLN A 37 -0.02 -28.67 -2.72
C GLN A 37 -1.40 -27.98 -2.81
N THR A 38 -2.28 -28.18 -1.84
CA THR A 38 -3.57 -27.48 -1.76
C THR A 38 -3.37 -25.98 -1.54
N VAL A 39 -2.44 -25.60 -0.65
CA VAL A 39 -2.09 -24.20 -0.41
C VAL A 39 -1.54 -23.56 -1.69
N TYR A 40 -0.57 -24.19 -2.36
CA TYR A 40 -0.05 -23.68 -3.64
C TYR A 40 -1.11 -23.54 -4.72
N ARG A 41 -2.05 -24.50 -4.83
CA ARG A 41 -3.15 -24.42 -5.79
C ARG A 41 -4.07 -23.24 -5.48
N ARG A 42 -4.46 -23.06 -4.22
CA ARG A 42 -5.33 -21.94 -3.80
C ARG A 42 -4.66 -20.58 -4.01
N LEU A 43 -3.37 -20.44 -3.67
CA LEU A 43 -2.61 -19.20 -3.89
C LEU A 43 -2.44 -18.81 -5.37
N ARG A 44 -2.64 -19.75 -6.31
CA ARG A 44 -2.62 -19.47 -7.75
C ARG A 44 -3.95 -18.94 -8.28
N ALA A 45 -5.06 -19.11 -7.55
CA ALA A 45 -6.34 -18.57 -7.96
C ALA A 45 -6.28 -17.03 -7.99
N PRO A 46 -6.73 -16.37 -9.07
CA PRO A 46 -6.63 -14.92 -9.20
C PRO A 46 -7.25 -14.14 -8.03
N ALA A 47 -8.43 -14.57 -7.56
CA ALA A 47 -9.12 -13.96 -6.43
C ALA A 47 -8.31 -14.04 -5.13
N VAL A 48 -7.71 -15.20 -4.83
CA VAL A 48 -6.88 -15.41 -3.63
C VAL A 48 -5.57 -14.63 -3.73
N LYS A 49 -4.99 -14.53 -4.94
CA LYS A 49 -3.80 -13.71 -5.19
C LYS A 49 -4.08 -12.22 -4.96
N ALA A 50 -5.23 -11.72 -5.41
CA ALA A 50 -5.66 -10.34 -5.15
C ALA A 50 -5.85 -10.10 -3.65
N LEU A 51 -6.54 -11.00 -2.95
CA LEU A 51 -6.72 -10.94 -1.50
C LEU A 51 -5.38 -10.96 -0.75
N LEU A 52 -4.40 -11.75 -1.19
CA LEU A 52 -3.07 -11.78 -0.60
C LEU A 52 -2.31 -10.46 -0.78
N LEU A 53 -2.44 -9.80 -1.94
CA LEU A 53 -1.84 -8.49 -2.17
C LEU A 53 -2.44 -7.43 -1.24
N GLU A 54 -3.76 -7.45 -1.09
CA GLU A 54 -4.48 -6.57 -0.17
C GLU A 54 -4.06 -6.81 1.29
N ALA A 55 -4.03 -8.07 1.75
CA ALA A 55 -3.60 -8.41 3.10
C ALA A 55 -2.16 -7.96 3.39
N ARG A 56 -1.25 -8.10 2.42
CA ARG A 56 0.13 -7.60 2.56
C ARG A 56 0.21 -6.07 2.59
N ALA A 57 -0.61 -5.39 1.81
CA ALA A 57 -0.69 -3.93 1.85
C ALA A 57 -1.22 -3.44 3.22
N ALA A 58 -2.26 -4.11 3.75
CA ALA A 58 -2.84 -3.78 5.05
C ALA A 58 -1.83 -3.93 6.22
N GLN A 59 -0.90 -4.89 6.14
CA GLN A 59 0.15 -5.05 7.16
C GLN A 59 1.13 -3.87 7.22
N TRP A 60 1.32 -3.15 6.12
CA TRP A 60 2.16 -1.96 6.10
C TRP A 60 1.46 -0.73 6.65
N GLN A 61 0.12 -0.75 6.76
CA GLN A 61 -0.67 0.41 7.15
C GLN A 61 -0.29 0.97 8.54
N PRO A 62 -0.14 0.15 9.61
CA PRO A 62 0.23 0.68 10.92
C PRO A 62 1.60 1.37 10.92
N ALA A 63 2.60 0.77 10.25
CA ALA A 63 3.93 1.36 10.14
C ALA A 63 3.92 2.65 9.29
N ALA A 64 3.09 2.69 8.25
CA ALA A 64 2.90 3.89 7.44
C ALA A 64 2.22 5.02 8.24
N ASP A 65 1.26 4.69 9.10
CA ASP A 65 0.58 5.67 9.97
C ASP A 65 1.52 6.19 11.05
N GLU A 66 2.32 5.32 11.67
CA GLU A 66 3.38 5.72 12.61
C GLU A 66 4.39 6.65 11.94
N LEU A 67 4.89 6.29 10.75
CA LEU A 67 5.81 7.12 9.99
C LEU A 67 5.20 8.49 9.69
N ARG A 68 3.94 8.52 9.24
CA ARG A 68 3.20 9.76 8.96
C ARG A 68 3.06 10.64 10.20
N GLY A 69 2.81 10.03 11.36
CA GLY A 69 2.79 10.73 12.65
C GLY A 69 4.15 11.32 13.05
N GLY A 70 5.26 10.71 12.63
CA GLY A 70 6.62 11.19 12.89
C GLY A 70 7.09 12.35 12.01
N VAL A 71 6.52 12.50 10.80
CA VAL A 71 6.93 13.53 9.81
C VAL A 71 6.95 14.95 10.39
N PRO A 72 5.92 15.44 11.12
CA PRO A 72 5.93 16.79 11.68
C PRO A 72 7.11 17.04 12.65
N HIS A 73 7.53 16.02 13.41
CA HIS A 73 8.69 16.15 14.30
C HIS A 73 9.99 16.24 13.48
N ALA A 74 10.14 15.39 12.45
CA ALA A 74 11.31 15.42 11.57
C ALA A 74 11.45 16.78 10.86
N VAL A 75 10.36 17.34 10.32
CA VAL A 75 10.35 18.66 9.68
C VAL A 75 10.80 19.74 10.66
N LYS A 76 10.27 19.76 11.90
CA LYS A 76 10.69 20.71 12.93
C LYS A 76 12.18 20.58 13.26
N ARG A 77 12.70 19.35 13.30
CA ARG A 77 14.13 19.11 13.54
C ARG A 77 14.99 19.65 12.39
N LEU A 78 14.58 19.44 11.13
CA LEU A 78 15.29 19.99 9.97
C LEU A 78 15.31 21.52 10.00
N LEU A 79 14.17 22.17 10.27
CA LEU A 79 14.09 23.64 10.39
C LEU A 79 15.05 24.16 11.47
N HIS A 80 15.04 23.53 12.65
CA HIS A 80 15.97 23.89 13.70
C HIS A 80 17.44 23.72 13.26
N LEU A 81 17.78 22.68 12.51
CA LEU A 81 19.14 22.46 12.01
C LEU A 81 19.56 23.50 10.97
N VAL A 82 18.63 23.99 10.14
CA VAL A 82 18.91 25.11 9.23
C VAL A 82 19.33 26.34 10.03
N ASP A 83 18.55 26.69 11.05
CA ASP A 83 18.75 27.94 11.80
C ASP A 83 19.92 27.86 12.80
N ASN A 84 20.18 26.69 13.40
CA ASN A 84 20.99 26.59 14.62
C ASN A 84 22.17 25.61 14.54
N ALA A 85 22.37 24.86 13.45
CA ALA A 85 23.51 23.94 13.40
C ALA A 85 24.84 24.69 13.33
N ALA A 86 25.80 24.29 14.16
CA ALA A 86 27.12 24.93 14.23
C ALA A 86 27.98 24.72 12.96
N ASN A 87 27.66 23.70 12.16
CA ASN A 87 28.38 23.36 10.94
C ASN A 87 27.52 23.78 9.73
N GLU A 88 28.05 24.70 8.93
CA GLU A 88 27.38 25.23 7.72
C GLU A 88 26.97 24.13 6.74
N ALA A 89 27.78 23.07 6.58
CA ALA A 89 27.44 21.94 5.72
C ALA A 89 26.23 21.15 6.27
N VAL A 90 26.02 21.11 7.58
CA VAL A 90 24.81 20.52 8.18
C VAL A 90 23.59 21.40 7.92
N GLN A 91 23.73 22.73 8.04
CA GLN A 91 22.66 23.68 7.73
C GLN A 91 22.21 23.55 6.26
N VAL A 92 23.16 23.55 5.33
CA VAL A 92 22.89 23.41 3.89
C VAL A 92 22.19 22.08 3.59
N ARG A 93 22.66 20.96 4.16
CA ARG A 93 22.00 19.66 3.95
C ARG A 93 20.58 19.62 4.52
N ALA A 94 20.34 20.23 5.68
CA ALA A 94 18.99 20.32 6.24
C ALA A 94 18.06 21.18 5.35
N ALA A 95 18.58 22.29 4.80
CA ALA A 95 17.83 23.16 3.89
C ALA A 95 17.49 22.43 2.58
N VAL A 96 18.45 21.72 1.98
CA VAL A 96 18.22 20.89 0.78
C VAL A 96 17.14 19.85 1.04
N ALA A 97 17.25 19.10 2.15
CA ALA A 97 16.26 18.09 2.49
C ALA A 97 14.84 18.67 2.69
N LEU A 98 14.73 19.87 3.25
CA LEU A 98 13.45 20.58 3.36
C LEU A 98 12.87 20.98 2.00
N VAL A 99 13.70 21.50 1.10
CA VAL A 99 13.26 21.92 -0.25
C VAL A 99 12.84 20.71 -1.08
N GLU A 100 13.57 19.61 -1.01
CA GLU A 100 13.21 18.34 -1.66
C GLU A 100 11.86 17.82 -1.14
N LEU A 101 11.68 17.80 0.19
CA LEU A 101 10.42 17.39 0.80
C LEU A 101 9.25 18.31 0.39
N ALA A 102 9.47 19.63 0.38
CA ALA A 102 8.46 20.60 -0.04
C ALA A 102 8.04 20.40 -1.49
N THR A 103 9.01 20.18 -2.38
CA THR A 103 8.74 19.86 -3.80
C THR A 103 7.91 18.60 -3.93
N LYS A 104 8.27 17.53 -3.20
CA LYS A 104 7.53 16.26 -3.24
C LYS A 104 6.11 16.38 -2.71
N VAL A 105 5.92 17.11 -1.61
CA VAL A 105 4.59 17.39 -1.05
C VAL A 105 3.75 18.19 -2.05
N HIS A 106 4.33 19.23 -2.66
CA HIS A 106 3.64 20.04 -3.66
C HIS A 106 3.15 19.19 -4.84
N GLU A 107 4.04 18.36 -5.42
CA GLU A 107 3.71 17.41 -6.49
C GLU A 107 2.53 16.49 -6.09
N LEU A 108 2.59 15.89 -4.89
CA LEU A 108 1.53 15.00 -4.42
C LEU A 108 0.21 15.74 -4.20
N THR A 109 0.24 16.95 -3.64
CA THR A 109 -0.95 17.76 -3.41
C THR A 109 -1.58 18.34 -4.67
N ASP A 110 -0.81 18.49 -5.76
CA ASP A 110 -1.35 18.90 -7.06
C ASP A 110 -1.91 17.71 -7.84
N VAL A 111 -1.18 16.59 -7.88
CA VAL A 111 -1.52 15.44 -8.73
C VAL A 111 -2.71 14.64 -8.19
N GLN A 112 -2.80 14.41 -6.87
CA GLN A 112 -3.85 13.57 -6.28
C GLN A 112 -5.28 14.11 -6.52
N PRO A 113 -5.58 15.40 -6.29
CA PRO A 113 -6.92 15.94 -6.59
C PRO A 113 -7.26 15.89 -8.09
N ARG A 114 -6.25 16.11 -8.94
CA ARG A 114 -6.42 16.04 -10.40
C ARG A 114 -6.73 14.62 -10.87
N LEU A 115 -6.09 13.61 -10.27
CA LEU A 115 -6.38 12.21 -10.53
C LEU A 115 -7.81 11.85 -10.09
N ALA A 116 -8.19 12.19 -8.86
CA ALA A 116 -9.54 11.94 -8.36
C ALA A 116 -10.63 12.60 -9.22
N ALA A 117 -10.37 13.82 -9.71
CA ALA A 117 -11.29 14.50 -10.64
C ALA A 117 -11.40 13.80 -12.01
N LEU A 118 -10.32 13.17 -12.48
CA LEU A 118 -10.35 12.37 -13.71
C LEU A 118 -11.09 11.04 -13.50
N GLU A 119 -10.85 10.36 -12.37
CA GLU A 119 -11.53 9.12 -11.99
C GLU A 119 -13.04 9.34 -11.91
N ALA A 120 -13.50 10.39 -11.21
CA ALA A 120 -14.91 10.73 -11.11
C ALA A 120 -15.56 11.00 -12.49
N ARG A 121 -14.87 11.71 -13.38
CA ARG A 121 -15.36 11.97 -14.75
C ARG A 121 -15.44 10.71 -15.61
N LEU A 122 -14.52 9.76 -15.41
CA LEU A 122 -14.55 8.48 -16.12
C LEU A 122 -15.70 7.59 -15.62
N GLU A 123 -15.98 7.58 -14.32
CA GLU A 123 -17.14 6.90 -13.74
C GLU A 123 -18.46 7.48 -14.28
N GLU A 124 -18.59 8.81 -14.30
CA GLU A 124 -19.76 9.50 -14.89
C GLU A 124 -19.96 9.14 -16.36
N TYR A 125 -18.88 9.11 -17.14
CA TYR A 125 -18.93 8.76 -18.56
C TYR A 125 -19.32 7.29 -18.79
N GLY A 126 -18.78 6.36 -17.98
CA GLY A 126 -19.16 4.95 -18.01
C GLY A 126 -20.63 4.73 -17.68
N ALA A 127 -21.13 5.40 -16.63
CA ALA A 127 -22.54 5.34 -16.24
C ALA A 127 -23.47 5.92 -17.33
N GLN A 128 -23.06 6.97 -18.04
CA GLN A 128 -23.82 7.54 -19.16
C GLN A 128 -23.87 6.60 -20.37
N GLN A 129 -22.84 5.79 -20.62
CA GLN A 129 -22.83 4.80 -21.70
C GLN A 129 -23.70 3.57 -21.39
N GLU A 130 -23.78 3.12 -20.14
CA GLU A 130 -24.65 2.01 -19.74
C GLU A 130 -26.14 2.37 -19.79
N VAL A 131 -26.51 3.65 -19.60
CA VAL A 131 -27.92 4.11 -19.68
C VAL A 131 -28.40 4.25 -21.13
N HIS A 132 -27.49 4.29 -22.12
CA HIS A 132 -27.82 4.44 -23.54
C HIS A 132 -27.77 3.13 -24.35
N LEU A 133 -27.59 1.99 -23.67
CA LEU A 133 -27.65 0.63 -24.21
C LEU A 133 -28.88 -0.11 -23.67
#